data_AF-A0AAV2G4G7-F1
#
_entry.id   AF-A0AAV2G4G7-F1
#
_cell.length_a   1.000
_cell.length_b   1.000
_cell.length_c   1.000
_cell.angle_alpha   90.00
_cell.angle_beta   90.00
_cell.angle_gamma   90.00
#
_symmetry.space_group_name_H-M   'P 1'
#
loop_
_entity.id
_entity.type
_entity.pdbx_description
1 polymer ?
#
loop_
_entity_poly.entity_id
_entity_poly.type
_entity_poly.pdbx_seq_one_letter_code
_entity_poly.pdbx_strand_id
1 'polypeptide(L)'
;MKLKHPNTEETPLVRLYGPKVKFDRGPALAFNVFDWKGEKIEATLVQILADRSNISLSYRFLQHISFPDKCEAEKAAVLETKGCAGKGVTIKKKTDKQSLGIMVVTTALGFLSDFDISGC
;
A
#
# COMPACT_ATOMS: atom_id res chain seq x y z
N MET A 1 -10.58 -16.38 3.14
CA MET A 1 -10.44 -16.11 1.69
C MET A 1 -9.27 -15.15 1.47
N LYS A 2 -8.46 -15.32 0.41
CA LYS A 2 -7.47 -14.33 -0.02
C LYS A 2 -7.99 -13.67 -1.29
N LEU A 3 -7.97 -12.35 -1.37
CA LEU A 3 -8.34 -11.64 -2.60
C LEU A 3 -7.30 -11.99 -3.68
N LYS A 4 -7.77 -12.51 -4.82
CA LYS A 4 -6.95 -12.85 -5.99
C LYS A 4 -7.37 -12.00 -7.18
N HIS A 5 -6.44 -11.78 -8.09
CA HIS A 5 -6.79 -11.24 -9.40
C HIS A 5 -7.61 -12.26 -10.20
N PRO A 6 -8.58 -11.80 -10.99
CA PRO A 6 -9.16 -12.65 -12.03
C PRO A 6 -8.04 -13.03 -13.02
N ASN A 7 -7.92 -14.34 -13.30
CA ASN A 7 -6.99 -14.93 -14.27
C ASN A 7 -5.48 -14.96 -13.92
N THR A 8 -5.07 -14.76 -12.67
CA THR A 8 -3.66 -14.98 -12.25
C THR A 8 -3.56 -15.63 -10.87
N GLU A 9 -2.79 -16.73 -10.80
CA GLU A 9 -2.57 -17.49 -9.56
C GLU A 9 -1.46 -16.89 -8.68
N GLU A 10 -0.53 -16.12 -9.26
CA GLU A 10 0.76 -15.81 -8.63
C GLU A 10 0.89 -14.37 -8.08
N THR A 11 0.12 -13.41 -8.59
CA THR A 11 0.26 -11.99 -8.20
C THR A 11 -0.67 -11.63 -7.04
N PRO A 12 -0.15 -11.15 -5.89
CA PRO A 12 -1.00 -10.71 -4.79
C PRO A 12 -1.70 -9.38 -5.09
N LEU A 13 -3.02 -9.34 -4.97
CA LEU A 13 -3.82 -8.11 -5.14
C LEU A 13 -3.48 -7.05 -4.10
N VAL A 14 -3.23 -7.47 -2.86
CA VAL A 14 -3.02 -6.57 -1.72
C VAL A 14 -1.74 -6.93 -0.99
N ARG A 15 -0.93 -5.93 -0.65
CA ARG A 15 0.21 -6.06 0.25
C ARG A 15 -0.05 -5.29 1.53
N LEU A 16 0.04 -5.96 2.66
CA LEU A 16 -0.18 -5.37 3.99
C LEU A 16 1.16 -4.97 4.61
N TYR A 17 1.17 -3.82 5.27
CA TYR A 17 2.31 -3.30 6.03
C TYR A 17 1.97 -3.23 7.51
N GLY A 18 2.93 -3.58 8.35
CA GLY A 18 2.80 -3.42 9.78
C GLY A 18 3.95 -4.04 10.56
N PRO A 19 3.93 -3.92 11.89
CA PRO A 19 4.97 -4.49 12.76
C PRO A 19 5.06 -6.01 12.56
N LYS A 20 6.29 -6.53 12.47
CA LYS A 20 6.55 -7.97 12.40
C LYS A 20 6.43 -8.67 13.76
N VAL A 21 6.68 -7.94 14.84
CA VAL A 21 6.86 -8.49 16.20
C VAL A 21 5.54 -8.54 16.98
N LYS A 22 4.60 -7.65 16.67
CA LYS A 22 3.27 -7.59 17.29
C LYS A 22 2.23 -7.54 16.18
N PHE A 23 1.43 -8.62 16.08
CA PHE A 23 0.28 -8.66 15.18
C PHE A 23 -0.88 -7.78 15.67
N ASP A 24 -0.80 -7.32 16.92
CA ASP A 24 -1.69 -6.31 17.45
C ASP A 24 -1.33 -4.95 16.82
N ARG A 25 -2.03 -4.60 15.73
CA ARG A 25 -1.83 -3.35 14.98
C ARG A 25 -2.73 -2.23 15.50
N GLY A 26 -3.40 -2.46 16.63
CA GLY A 26 -4.55 -1.67 17.02
C GLY A 26 -5.60 -1.65 15.90
N PRO A 27 -6.46 -0.63 15.86
CA PRO A 27 -7.48 -0.51 14.83
C PRO A 27 -6.92 -0.06 13.46
N ALA A 28 -5.61 0.06 13.24
CA ALA A 28 -5.08 0.65 12.00
C ALA A 28 -4.46 -0.39 11.05
N LEU A 29 -4.74 -0.24 9.75
CA LEU A 29 -4.14 -1.04 8.68
C LEU A 29 -3.51 -0.16 7.62
N ALA A 30 -2.33 -0.55 7.14
CA ALA A 30 -1.65 0.06 6.00
C ALA A 30 -1.47 -0.97 4.89
N PHE A 31 -1.78 -0.62 3.65
CA PHE A 31 -1.74 -1.56 2.52
C PHE A 31 -1.59 -0.88 1.16
N ASN A 32 -1.13 -1.65 0.17
CA ASN A 32 -1.10 -1.27 -1.24
C ASN A 32 -1.94 -2.25 -2.05
N VAL A 33 -2.53 -1.76 -3.14
CA VAL A 33 -3.26 -2.56 -4.13
C VAL A 33 -2.42 -2.63 -5.40
N PHE A 34 -2.41 -3.80 -6.03
CA PHE A 34 -1.69 -4.07 -7.27
C PHE A 34 -2.69 -4.44 -8.37
N ASP A 35 -2.30 -4.25 -9.62
CA ASP A 35 -3.04 -4.77 -10.75
C ASP A 35 -2.61 -6.21 -11.08
N TRP A 36 -3.26 -6.81 -12.08
CA TRP A 36 -2.99 -8.19 -12.49
C TRP A 36 -1.58 -8.42 -13.04
N LYS A 37 -0.87 -7.35 -13.44
CA LYS A 37 0.54 -7.37 -13.87
C LYS A 37 1.50 -7.21 -12.69
N GLY A 38 1.01 -6.95 -11.49
CA GLY A 38 1.81 -6.67 -10.30
C GLY A 38 2.27 -5.21 -10.21
N GLU A 39 1.70 -4.32 -11.02
CA GLU A 39 1.99 -2.88 -10.93
C GLU A 39 1.21 -2.26 -9.77
N LYS A 40 1.89 -1.43 -8.99
CA LYS A 40 1.28 -0.76 -7.83
C LYS A 40 0.28 0.29 -8.31
N ILE A 41 -0.95 0.19 -7.86
CA ILE A 41 -1.96 1.22 -8.08
C ILE A 41 -1.67 2.41 -7.16
N GLU A 42 -1.73 3.62 -7.72
CA GLU A 42 -1.48 4.86 -6.97
C GLU A 42 -2.45 5.00 -5.79
N ALA A 43 -1.93 5.28 -4.59
CA ALA A 43 -2.74 5.31 -3.37
C ALA A 43 -3.85 6.37 -3.43
N THR A 44 -3.59 7.51 -4.08
CA THR A 44 -4.57 8.57 -4.29
C THR A 44 -5.72 8.11 -5.19
N LEU A 45 -5.43 7.32 -6.24
CA LEU A 45 -6.47 6.73 -7.08
C LEU A 45 -7.35 5.75 -6.27
N VAL A 46 -6.73 4.92 -5.42
CA VAL A 46 -7.47 3.99 -4.55
C VAL A 46 -8.38 4.75 -3.59
N GLN A 47 -7.91 5.85 -2.98
CA GLN A 47 -8.74 6.68 -2.11
C GLN A 47 -9.94 7.28 -2.87
N ILE A 48 -9.71 7.88 -4.05
CA ILE A 48 -10.79 8.47 -4.86
C ILE A 48 -11.87 7.43 -5.21
N LEU A 49 -11.47 6.20 -5.54
CA LEU A 49 -12.40 5.12 -5.85
C LEU A 49 -13.18 4.66 -4.60
N ALA A 50 -12.53 4.65 -3.44
CA ALA A 50 -13.16 4.33 -2.17
C ALA A 50 -14.18 5.40 -1.75
N ASP A 51 -13.83 6.68 -1.92
CA ASP A 51 -14.72 7.81 -1.63
C ASP A 51 -16.01 7.72 -2.47
N ARG A 52 -15.91 7.35 -3.75
CA ARG A 52 -17.08 7.09 -4.62
C ARG A 52 -17.96 5.93 -4.13
N SER A 53 -17.41 5.04 -3.33
CA SER A 53 -18.08 3.87 -2.76
C SER A 53 -18.50 4.08 -1.31
N ASN A 54 -18.41 5.32 -0.78
CA ASN A 54 -18.64 5.65 0.63
C ASN A 54 -17.75 4.85 1.60
N ILE A 55 -16.54 4.48 1.18
CA ILE A 55 -15.55 3.79 2.00
C ILE A 55 -14.49 4.82 2.42
N SER A 56 -14.39 5.09 3.72
CA SER A 56 -13.39 6.04 4.24
C SER A 56 -12.00 5.39 4.28
N LEU A 57 -11.14 5.81 3.35
CA LEU A 57 -9.72 5.49 3.33
C LEU A 57 -8.90 6.79 3.38
N SER A 58 -7.66 6.66 3.83
CA SER A 58 -6.63 7.71 3.75
C SER A 58 -5.39 7.14 3.08
N TYR A 59 -4.41 7.98 2.76
CA TYR A 59 -3.09 7.50 2.35
C TYR A 59 -1.99 8.21 3.12
N ARG A 60 -0.84 7.54 3.27
CA ARG A 60 0.31 8.04 4.02
C ARG A 60 1.61 7.58 3.39
N PHE A 61 2.65 8.39 3.54
CA PHE A 61 4.01 7.97 3.21
C PHE A 61 4.66 7.33 4.44
N LEU A 62 4.95 6.03 4.36
CA LEU A 62 5.67 5.30 5.40
C LEU A 62 7.18 5.43 5.17
N GLN A 63 7.93 5.71 6.25
CA GLN A 63 9.39 5.80 6.27
C GLN A 63 9.96 4.75 7.23
N HIS A 64 11.27 4.48 7.12
CA HIS A 64 12.00 3.54 7.99
C HIS A 64 11.41 2.11 7.98
N ILE A 65 11.08 1.62 6.79
CA ILE A 65 10.50 0.28 6.59
C ILE A 65 11.61 -0.74 6.34
N SER A 66 11.58 -1.86 7.05
CA SER A 66 12.54 -2.96 6.88
C SER A 66 11.86 -4.21 6.33
N PHE A 67 12.29 -4.64 5.15
CA PHE A 67 11.84 -5.88 4.52
C PHE A 67 12.61 -7.08 5.07
N PRO A 68 12.03 -8.30 5.09
CA PRO A 68 12.80 -9.51 5.31
C PRO A 68 13.79 -9.69 4.15
N ASP A 69 14.98 -10.23 4.40
CA ASP A 69 16.05 -10.39 3.38
C ASP A 69 15.63 -11.23 2.17
N LYS A 70 14.58 -12.06 2.30
CA LYS A 70 14.01 -12.86 1.22
C LYS A 70 13.13 -12.06 0.25
N CYS A 71 12.94 -10.76 0.49
CA CYS A 71 11.98 -9.90 -0.21
C CYS A 71 12.67 -8.72 -0.92
N GLU A 72 13.90 -8.87 -1.41
CA GLU A 72 14.62 -7.75 -2.06
C GLU A 72 13.99 -7.30 -3.41
N ALA A 73 13.50 -8.24 -4.23
CA ALA A 73 12.73 -7.90 -5.44
C ALA A 73 11.42 -7.15 -5.10
N GLU A 74 10.81 -7.55 -3.98
CA GLU A 74 9.58 -6.97 -3.46
C GLU A 74 9.77 -5.52 -2.99
N LYS A 75 10.93 -5.24 -2.41
CA LYS A 75 11.36 -3.92 -1.92
C LYS A 75 11.62 -2.96 -3.08
N ALA A 76 12.28 -3.41 -4.14
CA ALA A 76 12.54 -2.58 -5.33
C ALA A 76 11.24 -2.14 -6.03
N ALA A 77 10.21 -2.97 -6.03
CA ALA A 77 8.94 -2.70 -6.72
C ALA A 77 8.07 -1.63 -6.04
N VAL A 78 8.33 -1.27 -4.77
CA VAL A 78 7.41 -0.42 -3.98
C VAL A 78 8.11 0.78 -3.32
N LEU A 79 9.44 0.79 -3.25
CA LEU A 79 10.19 1.91 -2.71
C LEU A 79 10.10 3.15 -3.61
N GLU A 80 9.78 4.27 -2.98
CA GLU A 80 9.62 5.58 -3.61
C GLU A 80 10.47 6.62 -2.88
N THR A 81 10.93 7.63 -3.61
CA THR A 81 11.57 8.81 -3.04
C THR A 81 10.53 9.88 -2.78
N LYS A 82 10.50 10.44 -1.56
CA LYS A 82 9.61 11.55 -1.23
C LYS A 82 10.04 12.79 -2.01
N GLY A 83 9.40 13.07 -3.15
CA GLY A 83 9.64 14.32 -3.91
C GLY A 83 9.59 14.27 -5.43
N CYS A 84 9.22 13.16 -6.09
CA CYS A 84 9.11 13.13 -7.55
C CYS A 84 7.86 12.38 -8.02
N ALA A 85 6.69 13.00 -7.81
CA ALA A 85 5.58 12.81 -8.73
C ALA A 85 5.81 13.73 -9.93
N GLY A 86 6.50 13.24 -10.96
CA GLY A 86 6.71 14.01 -12.19
C GLY A 86 7.92 13.57 -13.01
N LYS A 87 7.63 13.08 -14.22
CA LYS A 87 8.48 12.81 -15.40
C LYS A 87 9.97 13.21 -15.33
N GLY A 88 10.81 12.29 -15.77
CA GLY A 88 12.27 12.42 -15.73
C GLY A 88 12.85 13.63 -16.45
N VAL A 89 13.90 14.21 -15.85
CA VAL A 89 15.03 14.88 -16.49
C VAL A 89 16.24 14.78 -15.54
N THR A 90 17.39 14.58 -16.17
CA THR A 90 18.79 14.52 -15.73
C THR A 90 19.24 15.50 -14.61
N ILE A 91 19.93 14.90 -13.62
CA ILE A 91 21.05 15.37 -12.77
C ILE A 91 20.89 16.68 -11.96
N LYS A 92 21.00 16.55 -10.62
CA LYS A 92 22.04 17.20 -9.79
C LYS A 92 22.15 16.53 -8.41
N LYS A 93 23.36 16.06 -8.09
CA LYS A 93 23.78 15.65 -6.73
C LYS A 93 23.53 16.80 -5.76
N LYS A 94 22.56 16.65 -4.86
CA LYS A 94 22.58 17.28 -3.54
C LYS A 94 22.27 16.23 -2.49
N THR A 95 23.18 16.16 -1.54
CA THR A 95 23.31 15.19 -0.46
C THR A 95 22.28 15.44 0.64
N ASP A 96 21.00 15.42 0.29
CA ASP A 96 19.95 15.21 1.28
C ASP A 96 19.60 13.73 1.24
N LYS A 97 19.60 13.07 2.40
CA LYS A 97 19.08 11.71 2.56
C LYS A 97 17.64 11.72 2.04
N GLN A 98 17.44 11.40 0.76
CA GLN A 98 16.11 11.25 0.20
C GLN A 98 15.43 10.19 1.05
N SER A 99 14.37 10.59 1.75
CA SER A 99 13.68 9.67 2.64
C SER A 99 12.99 8.63 1.77
N LEU A 100 13.65 7.49 1.58
CA LEU A 100 13.07 6.33 0.94
C LEU A 100 11.91 5.84 1.80
N GLY A 101 10.81 5.53 1.14
CA GLY A 101 9.60 5.12 1.80
C GLY A 101 8.61 4.56 0.81
N ILE A 102 7.39 4.40 1.26
CA ILE A 102 6.32 3.81 0.47
C ILE A 102 5.07 4.63 0.69
N MET A 103 4.47 5.12 -0.39
CA MET A 103 3.10 5.61 -0.31
C MET A 103 2.13 4.43 -0.19
N VAL A 104 1.33 4.43 0.88
CA VAL A 104 0.38 3.37 1.22
C VAL A 104 -1.01 3.94 1.45
N VAL A 105 -2.03 3.12 1.26
CA VAL A 105 -3.39 3.36 1.73
C VAL A 105 -3.49 2.94 3.19
N THR A 106 -4.26 3.68 3.98
CA THR A 106 -4.48 3.42 5.40
C THR A 106 -5.96 3.47 5.73
N THR A 107 -6.40 2.63 6.65
CA THR A 107 -7.74 2.68 7.24
C THR A 107 -7.67 2.44 8.74
N ALA A 108 -8.64 3.00 9.46
CA ALA A 108 -8.89 2.69 10.86
C ALA A 108 -10.16 1.83 10.96
N LEU A 109 -9.99 0.56 11.29
CA LEU A 109 -11.01 -0.37 11.74
C LEU A 109 -11.51 0.10 13.10
N GLY A 110 -12.51 0.98 13.12
CA GLY A 110 -13.32 1.21 14.32
C GLY A 110 -13.97 -0.10 14.80
N PHE A 111 -14.73 -0.03 15.90
CA PHE A 111 -15.50 -1.16 16.42
C PHE A 111 -16.60 -1.56 15.40
N LEU A 112 -16.24 -2.38 14.41
CA LEU A 112 -17.11 -2.89 13.35
C LEU A 112 -17.88 -4.09 13.91
N SER A 113 -18.98 -3.81 14.62
CA SER A 113 -19.82 -4.85 15.21
C SER A 113 -20.77 -5.52 14.22
N ASP A 114 -21.11 -4.86 13.11
CA ASP A 114 -22.25 -5.30 12.29
C ASP A 114 -21.88 -5.38 10.81
N PHE A 115 -21.26 -6.48 10.40
CA PHE A 115 -21.18 -6.85 8.98
C PHE A 115 -22.43 -7.66 8.62
N ASP A 116 -23.39 -7.03 7.93
CA ASP A 116 -24.50 -7.75 7.33
C ASP A 116 -24.07 -8.22 5.93
N ILE A 117 -24.07 -9.54 5.71
CA ILE A 117 -23.91 -10.12 4.37
C ILE A 117 -25.25 -9.97 3.67
N SER A 118 -25.46 -8.82 3.01
CA SER A 118 -26.60 -8.64 2.12
C SER A 118 -26.29 -9.28 0.77
N GLY A 119 -26.83 -10.49 0.56
CA GLY A 119 -26.73 -11.19 -0.72
C GLY A 119 -27.10 -12.66 -0.63
N CYS A 120 -28.41 -12.94 -0.58
CA CYS A 120 -29.03 -14.16 -1.10
C CYS A 120 -30.04 -13.75 -2.17
#